data_AF-A0A970QC90-F1
#
_entry.id   AF-A0A970QC90-F1
#
_cell.length_a   1.000
_cell.length_b   1.000
_cell.length_c   1.000
_cell.angle_alpha   90.00
_cell.angle_beta   90.00
_cell.angle_gamma   90.00
#
_symmetry.space_group_name_H-M   'P 1'
#
loop_
_entity.id
_entity.type
_entity.pdbx_description
1 polymer ?
#
loop_
_entity_poly.entity_id
_entity_poly.type
_entity_poly.pdbx_seq_one_letter_code
_entity_poly.pdbx_strand_id
1 'polypeptide(L)'
;MDFYFKYRAIILVGAVVLPAAFCLVHYIVVGPKGKALASLPRTLERFSIWDRVIHAIRVLAFVAVAITGYVMAFGPDAPRVGHMVWGGIFLAGAIIAILLWNRHSLPSREDGEWLARLGGYLSKKPIHLRSGKFNAGQKG
;
A
#
# COMPACT_ATOMS: atom_id res chain seq x y z
N MET A 1 -6.70 -22.17 16.26
CA MET A 1 -6.09 -22.46 14.94
C MET A 1 -7.10 -23.09 13.99
N ASP A 2 -7.96 -24.00 14.47
CA ASP A 2 -8.91 -24.77 13.65
C ASP A 2 -9.82 -23.93 12.75
N PHE A 3 -10.27 -22.75 13.22
CA PHE A 3 -11.06 -21.82 12.40
C PHE A 3 -10.31 -21.41 11.12
N TYR A 4 -9.07 -20.93 11.26
CA TYR A 4 -8.28 -20.45 10.13
C TYR A 4 -7.94 -21.59 9.16
N PHE A 5 -7.63 -22.79 9.66
CA PHE A 5 -7.40 -23.96 8.81
C PHE A 5 -8.67 -24.38 8.07
N LYS A 6 -9.81 -24.46 8.77
CA LYS A 6 -11.11 -24.85 8.20
C LYS A 6 -11.58 -23.88 7.12
N TYR A 7 -11.37 -22.58 7.32
CA TYR A 7 -11.86 -21.53 6.41
C TYR A 7 -10.78 -20.86 5.56
N ARG A 8 -9.55 -21.40 5.50
CA ARG A 8 -8.41 -20.78 4.80
C ARG A 8 -8.71 -20.39 3.35
N ALA A 9 -9.41 -21.25 2.61
CA ALA A 9 -9.75 -20.97 1.22
C ALA A 9 -10.69 -19.76 1.11
N ILE A 10 -11.73 -19.70 1.95
CA ILE A 10 -12.68 -18.57 1.98
C ILE A 10 -11.96 -17.28 2.39
N ILE A 11 -11.08 -17.34 3.39
CA ILE A 11 -10.31 -16.19 3.85
C ILE A 11 -9.39 -15.66 2.74
N LEU A 12 -8.62 -16.54 2.08
CA LEU A 12 -7.67 -16.16 1.02
C LEU A 12 -8.39 -15.66 -0.24
N VAL A 13 -9.43 -16.36 -0.68
CA VAL A 13 -10.24 -15.94 -1.83
C VAL A 13 -10.96 -14.63 -1.52
N GLY A 14 -11.55 -14.50 -0.33
CA GLY A 14 -12.20 -13.27 0.11
C GLY A 14 -11.25 -12.06 0.15
N ALA A 15 -10.01 -12.27 0.59
CA ALA A 15 -8.98 -11.23 0.62
C ALA A 15 -8.61 -10.66 -0.75
N VAL A 16 -8.85 -11.40 -1.84
CA VAL A 16 -8.61 -10.94 -3.22
C VAL A 16 -9.90 -10.50 -3.92
N VAL A 17 -10.95 -11.32 -3.81
CA VAL A 17 -12.22 -11.10 -4.52
C VAL A 17 -12.96 -9.88 -3.99
N LEU A 18 -12.99 -9.66 -2.67
CA LEU A 18 -13.72 -8.51 -2.10
C LEU A 18 -13.12 -7.16 -2.52
N PRO A 19 -11.79 -6.93 -2.41
CA PRO A 19 -11.20 -5.69 -2.92
C PRO A 19 -11.36 -5.55 -4.44
N ALA A 20 -11.19 -6.63 -5.21
CA ALA A 20 -11.35 -6.57 -6.66
C ALA A 20 -12.79 -6.22 -7.07
N ALA A 21 -13.79 -6.82 -6.44
CA ALA A 21 -15.20 -6.51 -6.64
C ALA A 21 -15.51 -5.08 -6.25
N PHE A 22 -15.00 -4.60 -5.11
CA PHE A 22 -15.14 -3.21 -4.70
C PHE A 22 -14.55 -2.23 -5.74
N CYS A 23 -13.33 -2.50 -6.23
CA CYS A 23 -12.70 -1.69 -7.27
C CYS A 23 -13.50 -1.70 -8.58
N LEU A 24 -14.07 -2.84 -8.97
CA LEU A 24 -14.91 -2.95 -10.16
C LEU A 24 -16.21 -2.15 -10.02
N VAL A 25 -16.90 -2.30 -8.89
CA VAL A 25 -18.12 -1.54 -8.57
C VAL A 25 -17.82 -0.04 -8.55
N HIS A 26 -16.72 0.36 -7.90
CA HIS A 26 -16.26 1.75 -7.89
C HIS A 26 -16.02 2.27 -9.32
N TYR A 27 -15.32 1.51 -10.15
CA TYR A 27 -15.05 1.89 -11.54
C TYR A 27 -16.34 2.10 -12.34
N ILE A 28 -17.33 1.21 -12.20
CA ILE A 28 -18.61 1.30 -12.92
C ILE A 28 -19.48 2.45 -12.39
N VAL A 29 -19.58 2.61 -11.07
CA VAL A 29 -20.52 3.57 -10.44
C VAL A 29 -19.96 4.99 -10.39
N VAL A 30 -18.66 5.13 -10.12
CA VAL A 30 -17.98 6.42 -9.87
C VAL A 30 -17.10 6.84 -11.04
N GLY A 31 -16.54 5.89 -11.78
CA GLY A 31 -15.67 6.15 -12.92
C GLY A 31 -14.20 6.37 -12.57
N PRO A 32 -13.31 6.37 -13.59
CA PRO A 32 -11.87 6.55 -13.40
C PRO A 32 -11.53 7.95 -12.85
N LYS A 33 -10.47 8.03 -12.04
CA LYS A 33 -9.95 9.28 -11.44
C LYS A 33 -8.74 9.87 -12.16
N GLY A 34 -8.49 9.45 -13.41
CA GLY A 34 -7.40 9.97 -14.22
C GLY A 34 -7.61 11.45 -14.55
N LYS A 35 -6.56 12.26 -14.43
CA LYS A 35 -6.55 13.64 -14.94
C LYS A 35 -6.06 13.63 -16.38
N ALA A 36 -6.71 14.37 -17.27
CA ALA A 36 -6.09 14.76 -18.52
C ALA A 36 -4.92 15.69 -18.18
N LEU A 37 -3.69 15.22 -18.40
CA LEU A 37 -2.52 16.09 -18.30
C LEU A 37 -2.60 17.06 -19.50
N ALA A 38 -2.72 18.36 -19.22
CA ALA A 38 -2.66 19.40 -20.23
C ALA A 38 -1.28 19.42 -20.94
N SER A 39 -0.93 20.48 -21.65
CA SER A 39 0.36 20.71 -22.32
C SER A 39 1.60 20.78 -21.39
N LEU A 40 1.52 20.27 -20.16
CA LEU A 40 2.61 20.20 -19.20
C LEU A 40 3.64 19.12 -19.58
N PRO A 41 4.90 19.25 -19.13
CA PRO A 41 5.89 18.19 -19.25
C PRO A 41 5.31 16.86 -18.73
N ARG A 42 5.45 15.81 -19.54
CA ARG A 42 4.80 14.52 -19.26
C ARG A 42 5.28 13.83 -17.97
N THR A 43 6.43 14.26 -17.42
CA THR A 43 7.03 13.63 -16.24
C THR A 43 7.73 14.65 -15.34
N LEU A 44 7.56 14.49 -14.03
CA LEU A 44 8.30 15.19 -12.98
C LEU A 44 8.90 14.14 -12.03
N GLU A 45 10.12 14.35 -11.56
CA GLU A 45 10.72 13.45 -10.58
C GLU A 45 10.06 13.64 -9.21
N ARG A 46 9.20 12.70 -8.82
CA ARG A 46 8.54 12.72 -7.50
C ARG A 46 9.35 12.00 -6.41
N PHE A 47 10.10 10.97 -6.81
CA PHE A 47 10.91 10.13 -5.96
C PHE A 47 12.27 9.94 -6.61
N SER A 48 13.33 10.05 -5.80
CA SER A 48 14.70 9.83 -6.25
C SER A 48 14.92 8.37 -6.68
N ILE A 49 16.03 8.11 -7.36
CA ILE A 49 16.44 6.72 -7.63
C ILE A 49 16.65 5.94 -6.32
N TRP A 50 17.17 6.59 -5.29
CA TRP A 50 17.40 5.99 -3.97
C TRP A 50 16.10 5.63 -3.26
N ASP A 51 15.10 6.51 -3.30
CA ASP A 51 13.75 6.23 -2.79
C ASP A 51 13.19 4.94 -3.43
N ARG A 52 13.38 4.79 -4.74
CA ARG A 52 12.88 3.66 -5.53
C ARG A 52 13.62 2.36 -5.22
N VAL A 53 14.95 2.40 -5.08
CA VAL A 53 15.75 1.22 -4.74
C VAL A 53 15.43 0.73 -3.33
N ILE A 54 15.39 1.63 -2.34
CA ILE A 54 15.03 1.28 -0.95
C ILE A 54 13.62 0.69 -0.90
N HIS A 55 12.68 1.28 -1.64
CA HIS A 55 11.33 0.74 -1.76
C HIS A 55 11.33 -0.66 -2.38
N ALA A 56 12.05 -0.87 -3.49
CA ALA A 56 12.12 -2.16 -4.16
C ALA A 56 12.71 -3.26 -3.26
N ILE A 57 13.79 -2.99 -2.54
CA ILE A 57 14.39 -3.91 -1.57
C ILE A 57 13.36 -4.28 -0.49
N ARG A 58 12.66 -3.29 0.06
CA ARG A 58 11.63 -3.52 1.08
C ARG A 58 10.45 -4.34 0.56
N VAL A 59 10.00 -4.11 -0.68
CA VAL A 59 8.93 -4.90 -1.32
C VAL A 59 9.37 -6.35 -1.49
N LEU A 60 10.59 -6.59 -1.98
CA LEU A 60 11.11 -7.95 -2.13
C LEU A 60 11.22 -8.67 -0.79
N ALA A 61 11.73 -8.00 0.25
CA ALA A 61 11.79 -8.56 1.59
C ALA A 61 10.40 -8.84 2.16
N PHE A 62 9.43 -7.93 1.97
CA PHE A 62 8.04 -8.14 2.38
C PHE A 62 7.42 -9.38 1.73
N VAL A 63 7.60 -9.55 0.41
CA VAL A 63 7.09 -10.73 -0.31
C VAL A 63 7.73 -12.01 0.23
N ALA A 64 9.04 -12.03 0.47
CA ALA A 64 9.71 -13.17 1.08
C ALA A 64 9.20 -13.48 2.50
N VAL A 65 8.99 -12.46 3.35
CA VAL A 65 8.39 -12.62 4.69
C VAL A 65 6.96 -13.15 4.60
N ALA A 66 6.15 -12.64 3.67
CA ALA A 66 4.77 -13.08 3.48
C ALA A 66 4.69 -14.55 3.03
N ILE A 67 5.53 -14.96 2.07
CA ILE A 67 5.60 -16.34 1.59
C ILE A 67 6.07 -17.27 2.72
N THR A 68 7.19 -16.94 3.38
CA THR A 68 7.72 -17.77 4.46
C THR A 68 6.77 -17.85 5.64
N GLY A 69 6.10 -16.75 6.00
CA GLY A 69 5.07 -16.72 7.04
C GLY A 69 3.85 -17.56 6.69
N TYR A 70 3.40 -17.53 5.43
CA TYR A 70 2.32 -18.38 4.94
C TYR A 70 2.68 -19.87 5.05
N VAL A 71 3.88 -20.26 4.60
CA VAL A 71 4.39 -21.63 4.70
C VAL A 71 4.50 -22.06 6.17
N MET A 72 5.01 -21.21 7.06
CA MET A 72 5.06 -21.49 8.49
C MET A 72 3.66 -21.66 9.13
N ALA A 73 2.66 -20.94 8.63
CA ALA A 73 1.30 -20.98 9.16
C ALA A 73 0.49 -22.19 8.68
N PHE A 74 0.67 -22.63 7.43
CA PHE A 74 -0.21 -23.62 6.78
C PHE A 74 0.52 -24.74 6.03
N GLY A 75 1.83 -24.63 5.85
CA GLY A 75 2.66 -25.58 5.11
C GLY A 75 3.26 -26.67 6.01
N PRO A 76 3.86 -27.70 5.40
CA PRO A 76 4.54 -28.78 6.13
C PRO A 76 5.88 -28.32 6.72
N ASP A 77 6.49 -27.27 6.18
CA ASP A 77 7.81 -26.78 6.54
C ASP A 77 7.74 -25.53 7.42
N ALA A 78 8.77 -25.31 8.23
CA ALA A 78 8.93 -24.09 9.02
C ALA A 78 10.24 -23.37 8.65
N PRO A 79 10.27 -22.54 7.58
CA PRO A 79 11.44 -21.80 7.12
C PRO A 79 11.85 -20.64 8.05
N ARG A 80 12.01 -20.91 9.35
CA ARG A 80 12.21 -19.90 10.41
C ARG A 80 13.45 -19.04 10.20
N VAL A 81 14.57 -19.65 9.82
CA VAL A 81 15.83 -18.91 9.58
C VAL A 81 15.65 -17.94 8.41
N GLY A 82 15.11 -18.41 7.28
CA GLY A 82 14.81 -17.55 6.13
C GLY A 82 13.82 -16.43 6.50
N HIS A 83 12.76 -16.76 7.24
CA HIS A 83 11.79 -15.78 7.71
C HIS A 83 12.43 -14.69 8.57
N MET A 84 13.30 -15.06 9.52
CA MET A 84 14.01 -14.11 10.38
C MET A 84 14.97 -13.22 9.58
N VAL A 85 15.73 -13.78 8.63
CA VAL A 85 16.65 -13.03 7.78
C VAL A 85 15.89 -12.00 6.93
N TRP A 86 14.86 -12.43 6.21
CA TRP A 86 14.04 -11.53 5.40
C TRP A 86 13.26 -10.52 6.26
N GLY A 87 12.83 -10.92 7.45
CA GLY A 87 12.19 -10.04 8.44
C GLY A 87 13.14 -8.93 8.90
N GLY A 88 14.41 -9.26 9.16
CA GLY A 88 15.44 -8.28 9.49
C GLY A 88 15.69 -7.28 8.36
N ILE A 89 15.78 -7.76 7.11
CA ILE A 89 15.93 -6.90 5.93
C ILE A 89 14.71 -5.98 5.76
N PHE A 90 13.49 -6.52 5.91
CA PHE A 90 12.26 -5.75 5.84
C PHE A 90 12.21 -4.66 6.92
N LEU A 91 12.57 -5.01 8.16
CA LEU A 91 12.60 -4.07 9.29
C LEU A 91 13.63 -2.95 9.06
N ALA A 92 14.85 -3.29 8.65
CA ALA A 92 15.88 -2.31 8.33
C ALA A 92 15.42 -1.36 7.21
N GLY A 93 14.85 -1.90 6.13
CA GLY A 93 14.28 -1.11 5.03
C GLY A 93 13.11 -0.22 5.47
N ALA A 94 12.28 -0.69 6.41
CA ALA A 94 11.19 0.09 6.98
C ALA A 94 11.72 1.27 7.82
N ILE A 95 12.73 1.06 8.66
CA ILE A 95 13.38 2.12 9.45
C ILE A 95 13.97 3.18 8.52
N ILE A 96 14.73 2.77 7.50
CA ILE A 96 15.32 3.69 6.53
C ILE A 96 14.24 4.51 5.83
N ALA A 97 13.16 3.86 5.36
CA ALA A 97 12.04 4.52 4.72
C ALA A 97 11.34 5.53 5.63
N ILE A 98 11.14 5.20 6.91
CA ILE A 98 10.60 6.12 7.91
C ILE A 98 11.53 7.33 8.01
N LEU A 99 12.83 7.14 8.20
CA LEU A 99 13.77 8.26 8.32
C LEU A 99 13.79 9.17 7.09
N LEU A 100 13.71 8.60 5.88
CA LEU A 100 13.70 9.37 4.63
C LEU A 100 12.39 10.15 4.41
N TRP A 101 11.26 9.59 4.85
CA TRP A 101 9.93 10.11 4.50
C TRP A 101 9.17 10.73 5.67
N ASN A 102 9.65 10.60 6.91
CA ASN A 102 8.94 11.01 8.13
C ASN A 102 8.36 12.43 8.03
N ARG A 103 9.18 13.41 7.60
CA ARG A 103 8.75 14.81 7.48
C ARG A 103 7.54 15.02 6.56
N HIS A 104 7.36 14.16 5.57
CA HIS A 104 6.26 14.21 4.61
C HIS A 104 5.07 13.34 5.05
N SER A 105 5.31 12.38 5.94
CA SER A 105 4.33 11.44 6.47
C SER A 105 3.56 11.99 7.68
N LEU A 106 4.02 13.08 8.29
CA LEU A 106 3.32 13.69 9.43
C LEU A 106 1.96 14.31 9.02
N PRO A 107 0.93 14.19 9.88
CA PRO A 107 -0.35 14.86 9.67
C PRO A 107 -0.19 16.38 9.52
N SER A 108 -0.93 16.96 8.58
CA SER A 108 -1.04 18.40 8.37
C SER A 108 -2.50 18.85 8.45
N ARG A 109 -2.74 20.16 8.56
CA ARG A 109 -4.11 20.70 8.72
C ARG A 109 -5.03 20.32 7.55
N GLU A 110 -4.47 20.20 6.36
CA GLU A 110 -5.19 19.81 5.14
C GLU A 110 -5.68 18.36 5.15
N ASP A 111 -5.07 17.49 5.95
CA ASP A 111 -5.44 16.08 6.00
C ASP A 111 -6.84 15.88 6.58
N GLY A 112 -7.30 16.77 7.47
CA GLY A 112 -8.65 16.74 8.00
C GLY A 112 -9.70 16.90 6.90
N GLU A 113 -9.52 17.89 6.01
CA GLU A 113 -10.41 18.06 4.85
C GLU A 113 -10.30 16.88 3.88
N TRP A 114 -9.08 16.37 3.67
CA TRP A 114 -8.86 15.20 2.82
C TRP A 114 -9.63 13.98 3.33
N LEU A 115 -9.55 13.69 4.62
CA LEU A 115 -10.23 12.57 5.27
C LEU A 115 -11.75 12.74 5.27
N ALA A 116 -12.25 13.93 5.60
CA ALA A 116 -13.69 14.23 5.59
C ALA A 116 -14.34 14.00 4.22
N ARG A 117 -13.56 14.12 3.13
CA ARG A 117 -14.01 13.89 1.76
C ARG A 117 -13.48 12.58 1.15
N LEU A 118 -12.82 11.75 1.94
CA LEU A 118 -12.19 10.48 1.52
C LEU A 118 -11.32 10.63 0.26
N GLY A 119 -10.55 11.71 0.18
CA GLY A 119 -9.72 12.03 -0.98
C GLY A 119 -10.49 12.33 -2.27
N GLY A 120 -11.82 12.53 -2.19
CA GLY A 120 -12.72 12.63 -3.34
C GLY A 120 -12.97 11.29 -4.05
N TYR A 121 -12.57 10.16 -3.46
CA TYR A 121 -12.58 8.86 -4.12
C TYR A 121 -14.00 8.43 -4.53
N LEU A 122 -14.99 8.70 -3.68
CA LEU A 122 -16.40 8.33 -3.91
C LEU A 122 -17.21 9.39 -4.69
N SER A 123 -16.62 10.54 -5.02
CA SER A 123 -17.32 11.62 -5.71
C SER A 123 -17.29 11.43 -7.22
N LYS A 124 -18.42 11.50 -7.94
CA LYS A 124 -18.41 11.39 -9.42
C LYS A 124 -17.65 12.54 -10.09
N LYS A 125 -17.83 13.76 -9.58
CA LYS A 125 -17.12 14.95 -10.07
C LYS A 125 -15.70 15.01 -9.46
N PRO A 126 -14.67 15.39 -10.23
CA PRO A 126 -13.33 15.61 -9.69
C PRO A 126 -13.35 16.67 -8.58
N ILE A 127 -12.78 16.34 -7.42
CA ILE A 127 -12.57 17.29 -6.32
C ILE A 127 -11.07 17.47 -6.15
N HIS A 128 -10.61 18.72 -6.18
CA HIS A 128 -9.22 19.07 -5.97
C HIS A 128 -8.97 19.36 -4.49
N LEU A 129 -8.50 18.35 -3.76
CA LEU A 129 -8.10 18.50 -2.36
C LEU A 129 -6.61 18.80 -2.29
N ARG A 130 -6.23 19.70 -1.39
CA ARG A 130 -4.81 19.99 -1.14
C ARG A 130 -4.18 18.73 -0.55
N SER A 131 -3.13 18.24 -1.20
CA SER A 131 -2.32 17.14 -0.70
C SER A 131 -0.86 17.47 -0.97
N GLY A 132 0.00 17.29 0.03
CA GLY A 132 1.45 17.47 -0.11
C GLY A 132 2.10 16.33 -0.91
N LYS A 133 3.36 16.01 -0.59
CA LYS A 133 4.06 14.87 -1.21
C LYS A 133 3.30 13.55 -1.00
N PHE A 134 2.68 13.37 0.16
CA PHE A 134 1.76 12.27 0.49
C PHE A 134 0.39 12.83 0.89
N ASN A 135 -0.68 12.14 0.49
CA ASN A 135 -2.04 12.47 0.95
C ASN A 135 -2.35 11.82 2.31
N ALA A 136 -3.45 12.20 2.97
CA ALA A 136 -3.77 11.70 4.30
C ALA A 136 -3.94 10.16 4.37
N GLY A 137 -4.39 9.51 3.30
CA GLY A 137 -4.46 8.04 3.22
C GLY A 137 -3.11 7.34 3.04
N GLN A 138 -2.04 8.08 2.72
CA GLN A 138 -0.67 7.59 2.62
C GLN A 138 0.18 7.92 3.86
N LYS A 139 -0.31 8.80 4.72
CA LYS A 139 0.35 9.23 5.96
C LYS A 139 0.01 8.26 7.09
N GLY A 140 0.97 7.97 7.95
CA GLY A 140 0.86 6.99 9.03
C GLY A 140 2.17 6.31 9.34
#